data_AF-A0AAX1Q9M8-F1
#
_entry.id   AF-A0AAX1Q9M8-F1
#
_cell.length_a   1.000
_cell.length_b   1.000
_cell.length_c   1.000
_cell.angle_alpha   90.00
_cell.angle_beta   90.00
_cell.angle_gamma   90.00
#
_symmetry.space_group_name_H-M   'P 1'
#
loop_
_entity.id
_entity.type
_entity.pdbx_description
1 polymer ?
#
loop_
_entity_poly.entity_id
_entity_poly.type
_entity_poly.pdbx_seq_one_letter_code
_entity_poly.pdbx_strand_id
1 'polypeptide(L)'
;MMEIKFNEQNVHDSVCEYIAYHEKNVSPYEVSVELCTDDFEEFYARVEFGGYEKTIYTKELIEAIHLNLVDKHNFDRNMLKTEVTFAEGEGIIAFVKVERGLSLVK
;
A
#
# COMPACT_ATOMS: atom_id res chain seq x y z
N MET A 1 -1.27 10.71 -18.53
CA MET A 1 -1.14 9.67 -17.50
C MET A 1 -0.10 10.18 -16.53
N MET A 2 -0.42 10.16 -15.24
CA MET A 2 0.52 10.54 -14.18
C MET A 2 1.00 9.27 -13.51
N GLU A 3 2.26 9.23 -13.10
CA GLU A 3 2.84 8.12 -12.34
C GLU A 3 3.38 8.65 -11.01
N ILE A 4 3.07 7.95 -9.93
CA ILE A 4 3.55 8.26 -8.58
C ILE A 4 4.41 7.07 -8.14
N LYS A 5 5.66 7.33 -7.77
CA LYS A 5 6.55 6.33 -7.17
C LYS A 5 6.39 6.36 -5.66
N PHE A 6 6.07 5.23 -5.07
CA PHE A 6 6.17 4.97 -3.63
C PHE A 6 7.52 4.29 -3.39
N ASN A 7 8.36 4.90 -2.54
CA ASN A 7 9.53 4.21 -2.03
C ASN A 7 9.12 3.22 -0.92
N GLU A 8 10.08 2.44 -0.42
CA GLU A 8 9.80 1.42 0.60
C GLU A 8 9.16 1.98 1.87
N GLN A 9 9.59 3.16 2.33
CA GLN A 9 8.97 3.80 3.49
C GLN A 9 7.51 4.20 3.21
N ASN A 10 7.18 4.68 2.00
CA ASN A 10 5.81 5.00 1.65
C ASN A 10 4.93 3.75 1.55
N VAL A 11 5.48 2.63 1.08
CA VAL A 11 4.78 1.32 1.08
C VAL A 11 4.55 0.88 2.52
N HIS A 12 5.57 0.92 3.37
CA HIS A 12 5.50 0.61 4.80
C HIS A 12 4.41 1.44 5.50
N ASP A 13 4.45 2.77 5.36
CA ASP A 13 3.50 3.67 6.01
C ASP A 13 2.06 3.42 5.56
N SER A 14 1.88 3.07 4.29
CA SER A 14 0.57 2.69 3.74
C SER A 14 0.03 1.42 4.42
N VAL A 15 0.90 0.45 4.72
CA VAL A 15 0.53 -0.76 5.48
C VAL A 15 0.13 -0.43 6.92
N CYS A 16 0.92 0.39 7.62
CA CYS A 16 0.56 0.84 8.98
C CYS A 16 -0.83 1.47 9.02
N GLU A 17 -1.13 2.33 8.05
CA GLU A 17 -2.44 3.00 7.94
C GLU A 17 -3.56 2.05 7.57
N TYR A 18 -3.32 1.12 6.65
CA TYR A 18 -4.27 0.09 6.28
C TYR A 18 -4.69 -0.76 7.48
N ILE A 19 -3.73 -1.20 8.31
CA ILE A 19 -4.03 -1.95 9.53
C ILE A 19 -4.83 -1.09 10.52
N ALA A 20 -4.37 0.13 10.80
CA ALA A 20 -5.08 1.04 11.72
C ALA A 20 -6.50 1.40 11.25
N TYR A 21 -6.72 1.46 9.93
CA TYR A 21 -8.04 1.71 9.34
C TYR A 21 -9.01 0.54 9.56
N HIS A 22 -8.51 -0.69 9.48
CA HIS A 22 -9.33 -1.91 9.61
C HIS A 22 -9.49 -2.41 11.04
N GLU A 23 -8.50 -2.16 11.90
CA GLU A 23 -8.45 -2.67 13.26
C GLU A 23 -8.88 -1.60 14.28
N LYS A 24 -9.81 -1.96 15.17
CA LYS A 24 -10.37 -1.01 16.13
C LYS A 24 -9.35 -0.62 17.20
N ASN A 25 -9.24 0.68 17.45
CA ASN A 25 -8.36 1.26 18.48
C ASN A 25 -6.87 0.95 18.29
N VAL A 26 -6.43 0.75 17.05
CA VAL A 26 -5.01 0.61 16.70
C VAL A 26 -4.53 1.90 16.07
N SER A 27 -3.47 2.48 16.61
CA SER A 27 -2.77 3.61 15.97
C SER A 27 -1.81 3.09 14.89
N PRO A 28 -1.64 3.79 13.75
CA PRO A 28 -0.62 3.40 12.76
C PRO A 28 0.79 3.30 13.35
N TYR A 29 1.08 4.10 14.40
CA TYR A 29 2.38 4.11 15.08
C TYR A 29 2.61 2.90 16.01
N GLU A 30 1.57 2.11 16.27
CA GLU A 30 1.62 0.87 17.07
C GLU A 30 1.75 -0.38 16.19
N VAL A 31 1.75 -0.21 14.87
CA VAL A 31 1.88 -1.29 13.89
C VAL A 31 3.35 -1.42 13.49
N SER A 32 3.94 -2.57 13.78
CA SER A 32 5.24 -2.97 13.22
C SER A 32 5.02 -3.69 11.90
N VAL A 33 5.78 -3.33 10.87
CA VAL A 33 5.65 -3.89 9.52
C VAL A 33 7.01 -4.38 9.03
N GLU A 34 7.07 -5.63 8.59
CA GLU A 34 8.17 -6.17 7.80
C GLU A 34 7.66 -6.41 6.38
N LEU A 35 8.22 -5.68 5.40
CA LEU A 35 7.95 -5.93 3.99
C LEU A 35 8.81 -7.09 3.52
N CYS A 36 8.20 -8.05 2.82
CA CYS A 36 8.83 -9.28 2.44
C CYS A 36 8.56 -9.62 0.98
N THR A 37 9.48 -10.39 0.40
CA THR A 37 9.27 -11.07 -0.87
C THR A 37 9.79 -12.50 -0.77
N ASP A 38 9.32 -13.40 -1.63
CA ASP A 38 9.74 -14.79 -1.69
C ASP A 38 10.47 -15.12 -3.01
N ASP A 39 10.86 -16.39 -3.16
CA ASP A 39 11.56 -16.91 -4.34
C ASP A 39 10.70 -16.85 -5.63
N PHE A 40 9.40 -16.56 -5.52
CA PHE A 40 8.45 -16.41 -6.64
C PHE A 40 8.10 -14.95 -6.92
N GLU A 41 8.82 -13.99 -6.33
CA GLU A 41 8.56 -12.56 -6.43
C GLU A 41 7.16 -12.16 -5.93
N GLU A 42 6.54 -12.96 -5.05
CA GLU A 42 5.34 -12.54 -4.36
C GLU A 42 5.70 -11.50 -3.29
N PHE A 43 4.94 -10.41 -3.22
CA PHE A 43 5.14 -9.35 -2.23
C PHE A 43 4.11 -9.48 -1.11
N TYR A 44 4.56 -9.42 0.13
CA TYR A 44 3.69 -9.48 1.28
C TYR A 44 4.27 -8.64 2.42
N ALA A 45 3.46 -8.40 3.45
CA ALA A 45 3.95 -7.82 4.68
C ALA A 45 3.51 -8.65 5.87
N ARG A 46 4.45 -8.87 6.81
CA ARG A 46 4.12 -9.34 8.15
C ARG A 46 3.89 -8.13 9.02
N VAL A 47 2.78 -8.14 9.74
CA VAL A 47 2.38 -7.04 10.60
C VAL A 47 2.16 -7.54 12.01
N GLU A 48 2.67 -6.79 12.98
CA GLU A 48 2.45 -7.04 14.40
C GLU A 48 1.84 -5.79 15.05
N PHE A 49 0.76 -5.98 15.82
CA PHE A 49 0.11 -4.89 16.56
C PHE A 49 -0.69 -5.48 17.73
N GLY A 50 -0.61 -4.86 18.91
CA GLY A 50 -1.43 -5.26 20.07
C GLY A 50 -1.30 -6.72 20.51
N GLY A 51 -0.17 -7.38 20.20
CA GLY A 51 0.04 -8.81 20.47
C GLY A 51 -0.57 -9.77 19.44
N TYR A 52 -1.08 -9.24 18.32
CA TYR A 52 -1.53 -10.00 17.16
C TYR A 52 -0.48 -9.95 16.05
N GLU A 53 -0.39 -11.03 15.28
CA GLU A 53 0.40 -11.12 14.07
C GLU A 53 -0.53 -11.46 12.89
N LYS A 54 -0.33 -10.79 11.75
CA LYS A 54 -1.05 -11.06 10.50
C LYS A 54 -0.08 -10.96 9.32
N THR A 55 -0.32 -11.76 8.28
CA THR A 55 0.28 -11.53 6.96
C THR A 55 -0.76 -10.88 6.05
N ILE A 56 -0.37 -9.81 5.35
CA ILE A 56 -1.14 -9.25 4.24
C ILE A 56 -0.41 -9.49 2.92
N TYR A 57 -1.14 -9.90 1.88
CA TYR A 57 -0.54 -10.30 0.61
C TYR A 57 -0.64 -9.18 -0.44
N THR A 58 -0.04 -9.38 -1.63
CA THR A 58 0.08 -8.37 -2.70
C THR A 58 -1.20 -7.57 -2.96
N LYS A 59 -2.37 -8.21 -2.96
CA LYS A 59 -3.65 -7.51 -3.18
C LYS A 59 -3.98 -6.52 -2.06
N GLU A 60 -3.76 -6.91 -0.80
CA GLU A 60 -3.96 -6.03 0.35
C GLU A 60 -2.87 -4.95 0.40
N LEU A 61 -1.63 -5.24 -0.01
CA LEU A 61 -0.58 -4.22 -0.17
C LEU A 61 -0.96 -3.14 -1.18
N ILE A 62 -1.48 -3.54 -2.35
CA ILE A 62 -1.95 -2.60 -3.36
C ILE A 62 -3.12 -1.76 -2.83
N GLU A 63 -4.06 -2.41 -2.13
CA GLU A 63 -5.19 -1.73 -1.51
C GLU A 63 -4.73 -0.73 -0.43
N ALA A 64 -3.71 -1.06 0.37
CA ALA A 64 -3.11 -0.16 1.35
C ALA A 64 -2.56 1.12 0.70
N ILE A 65 -1.82 0.97 -0.41
CA ILE A 65 -1.30 2.10 -1.19
C ILE A 65 -2.44 2.92 -1.78
N HIS A 66 -3.50 2.28 -2.29
CA HIS A 66 -4.67 2.97 -2.83
C HIS A 66 -5.43 3.74 -1.75
N LEU A 67 -5.61 3.15 -0.57
CA LEU A 67 -6.27 3.80 0.55
C LEU A 67 -5.54 5.09 0.95
N ASN A 68 -4.20 5.05 1.05
CA ASN A 68 -3.38 6.22 1.34
C ASN A 68 -3.61 7.35 0.31
N LEU A 69 -3.67 7.03 -0.99
CA LEU A 69 -3.92 7.99 -2.06
C LEU A 69 -5.37 8.53 -2.07
N VAL A 70 -6.35 7.67 -1.79
CA VAL A 70 -7.76 8.07 -1.72
C VAL A 70 -7.97 9.01 -0.54
N ASP A 71 -7.53 8.63 0.66
CA ASP A 71 -7.85 9.34 1.89
C ASP A 71 -7.06 10.64 2.06
N LYS A 72 -5.77 10.65 1.70
CA LYS A 72 -4.91 11.83 1.90
C LYS A 72 -4.84 12.75 0.70
N HIS A 73 -5.10 12.23 -0.50
CA HIS A 73 -4.86 12.95 -1.75
C HIS A 73 -6.10 13.01 -2.65
N ASN A 74 -7.26 12.48 -2.22
CA ASN A 74 -8.54 12.53 -2.93
C ASN A 74 -8.48 11.95 -4.36
N PHE A 75 -7.67 10.92 -4.58
CA PHE A 75 -7.70 10.18 -5.85
C PHE A 75 -8.98 9.34 -5.97
N ASP A 76 -9.50 9.20 -7.18
CA ASP A 76 -10.52 8.19 -7.49
C ASP A 76 -9.83 6.83 -7.60
N ARG A 77 -10.20 5.92 -6.70
CA ARG A 77 -9.67 4.55 -6.66
C ARG A 77 -9.78 3.83 -8.01
N ASN A 78 -10.85 4.05 -8.77
CA ASN A 78 -11.07 3.37 -10.06
C ASN A 78 -10.07 3.81 -11.14
N MET A 79 -9.35 4.91 -10.89
CA MET A 79 -8.33 5.45 -11.79
C MET A 79 -6.93 4.96 -11.43
N LEU A 80 -6.76 4.17 -10.36
CA LEU A 80 -5.46 3.74 -9.86
C LEU A 80 -5.11 2.34 -10.35
N LYS A 81 -3.93 2.20 -10.96
CA LYS A 81 -3.30 0.92 -11.26
C LYS A 81 -1.92 0.88 -10.63
N THR A 82 -1.64 -0.13 -9.82
CA THR A 82 -0.38 -0.23 -9.07
C THR A 82 0.36 -1.50 -9.43
N GLU A 83 1.67 -1.36 -9.58
CA GLU A 83 2.62 -2.44 -9.68
C GLU A 83 3.58 -2.35 -8.49
N VAL A 84 3.76 -3.44 -7.77
CA VAL A 84 4.73 -3.58 -6.67
C VAL A 84 5.91 -4.37 -7.22
N THR A 85 7.13 -3.94 -6.90
CA THR A 85 8.36 -4.58 -7.38
C THR A 85 9.50 -4.42 -6.38
N PHE A 86 10.54 -5.24 -6.51
CA PHE A 86 11.78 -5.08 -5.75
C PHE A 86 12.80 -4.28 -6.56
N ALA A 87 13.36 -3.23 -5.96
CA ALA A 87 14.43 -2.44 -6.56
C ALA A 87 15.70 -2.56 -5.73
N GLU A 88 16.80 -2.99 -6.36
CA GLU A 88 18.10 -3.12 -5.71
C GLU A 88 18.53 -1.78 -5.07
N GLY A 89 18.82 -1.81 -3.77
CA GLY A 89 19.21 -0.63 -2.99
C GLY A 89 18.06 0.26 -2.52
N GLU A 90 16.83 0.04 -2.99
CA GLU A 90 15.63 0.75 -2.51
C GLU A 90 14.63 -0.14 -1.78
N GLY A 91 14.73 -1.47 -1.93
CA GLY A 91 13.81 -2.43 -1.32
C GLY A 91 12.51 -2.57 -2.10
N ILE A 92 11.40 -2.83 -1.42
CA ILE A 92 10.09 -3.00 -2.06
C ILE A 92 9.49 -1.63 -2.38
N ILE A 93 9.26 -1.36 -3.66
CA ILE A 93 8.70 -0.10 -4.16
C ILE A 93 7.40 -0.34 -4.91
N ALA A 94 6.65 0.74 -5.18
CA ALA A 94 5.47 0.66 -6.02
C ALA A 94 5.36 1.83 -7.01
N PHE A 95 4.83 1.53 -8.21
CA PHE A 95 4.49 2.52 -9.22
C PHE A 95 2.98 2.58 -9.39
N VAL A 96 2.40 3.73 -9.07
CA VAL A 96 0.96 3.97 -9.21
C VAL A 96 0.71 4.81 -10.45
N LYS A 97 0.07 4.21 -11.45
CA LYS A 97 -0.42 4.89 -12.64
C LYS A 97 -1.82 5.43 -12.37
N VAL A 98 -1.98 6.74 -12.53
CA VAL A 98 -3.28 7.42 -12.44
C VAL A 98 -3.80 7.65 -13.85
N GLU A 99 -4.84 6.90 -14.19
CA GLU A 99 -5.56 7.03 -15.46
C GLU A 99 -6.40 8.31 -15.46
N ARG A 100 -6.48 8.99 -16.60
CA ARG A 100 -7.43 10.10 -16.74
C ARG A 100 -8.79 9.52 -17.01
N GLY A 101 -9.69 9.64 -16.04
CA GLY A 101 -11.10 9.40 -16.27
C GLY A 101 -11.64 10.37 -17.32
N LEU A 102 -12.32 9.85 -18.33
CA LEU A 102 -13.38 10.61 -18.97
C LEU A 102 -14.46 10.79 -17.89
N SER A 103 -14.54 11.99 -17.32
CA SER A 103 -15.65 12.36 -16.46
C SER A 103 -16.93 12.25 -17.28
N LEU A 104 -17.65 11.14 -17.12
CA LEU A 104 -19.06 11.11 -17.46
C LEU A 104 -19.78 11.81 -16.31
N VAL A 105 -19.83 13.13 -16.41
CA VAL A 105 -20.80 13.95 -15.69
C VAL A 105 -22.17 13.33 -15.96
N LYS A 106 -22.80 12.79 -14.92
CA LYS A 106 -24.24 12.51 -14.90
C LYS A 106 -24.94 13.65 -14.18
#